data_AF-A0A534HFT1-F1
#
_entry.id   AF-A0A534HFT1-F1
#
_cell.length_a   1.000
_cell.length_b   1.000
_cell.length_c   1.000
_cell.angle_alpha   90.00
_cell.angle_beta   90.00
_cell.angle_gamma   90.00
#
_symmetry.space_group_name_H-M   'P 1'
#
loop_
_entity.id
_entity.type
_entity.pdbx_description
1 polymer ?
#
loop_
_entity_poly.entity_id
_entity_poly.type
_entity_poly.pdbx_seq_one_letter_code
_entity_poly.pdbx_strand_id
1 'polypeptide(L)'
;RDLGVPFDGTPGPLNAITDVDGVLVGHTTLVEGSGKLVVGKGPVRTGVTAVLPRGFASMQRFSFAGWHSQNGNGEMTGTTWVEESGFLEGPVMITNTHSVGVVRDAVIAWRVAHGAADATGAWWSLPVVAETWDGWLNDINGFHVRPEHALRALD
;
A
#
# COMPACT_ATOMS: atom_id res chain seq x y z
N ARG A 1 17.35 -0.48 17.58
CA ARG A 1 18.09 0.78 17.91
C ARG A 1 19.59 0.45 18.10
N ASP A 2 20.09 -0.51 17.33
CA ASP A 2 21.18 -1.38 17.80
C ASP A 2 22.57 -0.79 17.59
N LEU A 3 22.65 0.25 16.76
CA LEU A 3 23.87 1.04 16.53
C LEU A 3 24.05 2.16 17.56
N GLY A 4 23.19 2.26 18.58
CA GLY A 4 23.34 3.23 19.68
C GLY A 4 23.04 4.69 19.31
N VAL A 5 22.41 4.93 18.16
CA VAL A 5 21.97 6.28 17.76
C VAL A 5 20.85 6.74 18.70
N PRO A 6 20.98 7.91 19.36
CA PRO A 6 19.99 8.39 20.31
C PRO A 6 18.74 8.92 19.61
N PHE A 7 17.57 8.65 20.19
CA PHE A 7 16.27 9.18 19.80
C PHE A 7 15.42 9.44 21.05
N ASP A 8 14.57 10.46 21.00
CA ASP A 8 13.62 10.76 22.07
C ASP A 8 12.53 9.67 22.16
N GLY A 9 11.88 9.61 23.33
CA GLY A 9 10.76 8.71 23.61
C GLY A 9 11.14 7.23 23.79
N THR A 10 10.13 6.45 24.20
CA THR A 10 10.25 5.01 24.45
C THR A 10 9.45 4.25 23.40
N PRO A 11 10.08 3.39 22.59
CA PRO A 11 9.36 2.61 21.58
C PRO A 11 8.54 1.48 22.21
N GLY A 12 7.58 0.95 21.45
CA GLY A 12 6.96 -0.33 21.76
C GLY A 12 7.95 -1.50 21.66
N PRO A 13 7.53 -2.71 22.06
CA PRO A 13 8.41 -3.88 22.11
C PRO A 13 8.98 -4.28 20.73
N LEU A 14 8.22 -4.10 19.65
CA LEU A 14 8.67 -4.38 18.29
C LEU A 14 9.36 -3.18 17.65
N ASN A 15 9.15 -1.97 18.20
CA ASN A 15 9.56 -0.70 17.59
C ASN A 15 9.08 -0.62 16.13
N ALA A 16 7.83 -1.00 15.91
CA ALA A 16 7.20 -1.11 14.59
C ALA A 16 5.72 -0.68 14.66
N ILE A 17 5.10 -0.41 13.51
CA ILE A 17 3.67 -0.01 13.47
C ILE A 17 2.74 -1.10 14.02
N THR A 18 3.17 -2.37 13.95
CA THR A 18 2.45 -3.53 14.48
C THR A 18 2.49 -3.63 16.01
N ASP A 19 3.18 -2.71 16.71
CA ASP A 19 2.98 -2.52 18.15
C ASP A 19 1.55 -2.00 18.46
N VAL A 20 0.86 -1.41 17.48
CA VAL A 20 -0.57 -1.12 17.57
C VAL A 20 -1.36 -2.42 17.31
N ASP A 21 -2.06 -2.87 18.35
CA ASP A 21 -2.78 -4.15 18.32
C ASP A 21 -3.75 -4.26 17.13
N GLY A 22 -3.71 -5.41 16.47
CA GLY A 22 -4.51 -5.71 15.28
C GLY A 22 -3.99 -5.14 13.94
N VAL A 23 -2.96 -4.29 13.92
CA VAL A 23 -2.35 -3.84 12.66
C VAL A 23 -1.53 -4.97 12.05
N LEU A 24 -1.73 -5.24 10.75
CA LEU A 24 -0.92 -6.18 9.97
C LEU A 24 -0.19 -5.46 8.84
N VAL A 25 0.98 -5.98 8.45
CA VAL A 25 1.78 -5.50 7.32
C VAL A 25 2.21 -6.69 6.47
N GLY A 26 2.00 -6.60 5.16
CA GLY A 26 2.39 -7.62 4.18
C GLY A 26 3.24 -7.01 3.06
N HIS A 27 4.11 -7.82 2.46
CA HIS A 27 5.04 -7.38 1.42
C HIS A 27 5.12 -8.39 0.27
N THR A 28 5.10 -7.86 -0.95
CA THR A 28 5.58 -8.56 -2.14
C THR A 28 6.80 -7.84 -2.68
N THR A 29 7.95 -8.52 -2.71
CA THR A 29 9.21 -7.96 -3.22
C THR A 29 9.57 -8.60 -4.57
N LEU A 30 9.88 -7.77 -5.56
CA LEU A 30 10.26 -8.19 -6.91
C LEU A 30 11.71 -7.78 -7.19
N VAL A 31 12.57 -8.79 -7.30
CA VAL A 31 14.00 -8.61 -7.58
C VAL A 31 14.41 -9.60 -8.66
N GLU A 32 14.53 -9.10 -9.89
CA GLU A 32 14.85 -9.93 -11.06
C GLU A 32 15.82 -9.23 -12.00
N GLY A 33 16.68 -10.00 -12.67
CA GLY A 33 17.67 -9.47 -13.60
C GLY A 33 18.77 -8.60 -12.98
N SER A 34 19.73 -8.22 -13.81
CA SER A 34 20.89 -7.41 -13.45
C SER A 34 21.49 -6.75 -14.69
N GLY A 35 22.32 -5.73 -14.50
CA GLY A 35 23.05 -5.07 -15.58
C GLY A 35 22.30 -3.88 -16.16
N LYS A 36 22.53 -3.59 -17.45
CA LYS A 36 21.95 -2.42 -18.12
C LYS A 36 20.43 -2.54 -18.22
N LEU A 37 19.74 -1.43 -17.99
CA LEU A 37 18.29 -1.32 -18.16
C LEU A 37 17.88 -1.67 -19.58
N VAL A 38 16.90 -2.56 -19.70
CA VAL A 38 16.12 -2.81 -20.91
C VAL A 38 14.64 -2.68 -20.54
N VAL A 39 13.99 -1.64 -21.05
CA VAL A 39 12.60 -1.33 -20.73
C VAL A 39 11.67 -2.50 -21.05
N GLY A 40 10.82 -2.86 -20.11
CA GLY A 40 9.92 -4.01 -20.19
C GLY A 40 10.57 -5.34 -19.82
N LYS A 41 11.86 -5.34 -19.41
CA LYS A 41 12.59 -6.57 -19.05
C LYS A 41 13.33 -6.47 -17.73
N GLY A 42 13.72 -5.29 -17.28
CA GLY A 42 14.46 -5.11 -16.03
C GLY A 42 15.83 -4.42 -16.19
N PRO A 43 16.63 -4.37 -15.11
CA PRO A 43 16.42 -5.06 -13.84
C PRO A 43 15.17 -4.59 -13.08
N VAL A 44 14.49 -5.53 -12.43
CA VAL A 44 13.28 -5.28 -11.63
C VAL A 44 13.69 -5.13 -10.18
N ARG A 45 13.36 -4.00 -9.56
CA ARG A 45 13.68 -3.70 -8.15
C ARG A 45 12.52 -2.92 -7.52
N THR A 46 11.38 -3.58 -7.40
CA THR A 46 10.13 -2.94 -6.96
C THR A 46 9.33 -3.88 -6.07
N GLY A 47 8.12 -3.49 -5.69
CA GLY A 47 7.25 -4.32 -4.87
C GLY A 47 5.94 -3.63 -4.51
N VAL A 48 5.19 -4.31 -3.65
CA VAL A 48 3.96 -3.80 -3.05
C VAL A 48 4.03 -4.05 -1.55
N THR A 49 3.66 -3.07 -0.74
CA THR A 49 3.42 -3.23 0.70
C THR A 49 1.96 -2.95 0.99
N ALA A 50 1.34 -3.76 1.83
CA ALA A 50 0.02 -3.53 2.37
C ALA A 50 0.11 -3.27 3.87
N VAL A 51 -0.65 -2.28 4.36
CA VAL A 51 -0.88 -2.05 5.79
C VAL A 51 -2.37 -2.18 6.04
N LEU A 52 -2.77 -3.09 6.92
CA LEU A 52 -4.15 -3.34 7.29
C LEU A 52 -4.40 -2.80 8.70
N PRO A 53 -5.03 -1.62 8.85
CA PRO A 53 -5.17 -0.94 10.15
C PRO A 53 -5.96 -1.71 11.20
N ARG A 54 -6.78 -2.68 10.77
CA ARG A 54 -7.58 -3.57 11.61
C ARG A 54 -7.39 -5.04 11.20
N GLY A 55 -6.23 -5.38 10.64
CA GLY A 55 -5.98 -6.69 10.05
C GLY A 55 -7.01 -7.04 8.98
N PHE A 56 -7.40 -8.30 8.85
CA PHE A 56 -8.42 -8.73 7.87
C PHE A 56 -9.79 -8.07 8.09
N ALA A 57 -10.08 -7.54 9.28
CA ALA A 57 -11.31 -6.79 9.53
C ALA A 57 -11.34 -5.40 8.86
N SER A 58 -10.22 -4.90 8.33
CA SER A 58 -10.13 -3.61 7.63
C SER A 58 -11.10 -3.50 6.44
N MET A 59 -11.55 -4.63 5.92
CA MET A 59 -12.48 -4.71 4.78
C MET A 59 -13.94 -4.50 5.15
N GLN A 60 -14.29 -4.75 6.41
CA GLN A 60 -15.65 -4.66 6.91
C GLN A 60 -15.81 -3.47 7.86
N ARG A 61 -14.70 -2.94 8.37
CA ARG A 61 -14.68 -1.91 9.40
C ARG A 61 -13.69 -0.83 9.01
N PHE A 62 -14.20 0.38 8.84
CA PHE A 62 -13.35 1.54 8.61
C PHE A 62 -12.51 1.88 9.85
N SER A 63 -11.42 2.61 9.62
CA SER A 63 -10.68 3.34 10.64
C SER A 63 -10.94 4.83 10.47
N PHE A 64 -10.94 5.60 11.55
CA PHE A 64 -10.88 7.05 11.40
C PHE A 64 -9.50 7.43 10.87
N ALA A 65 -9.45 8.32 9.90
CA ALA A 65 -8.24 8.70 9.22
C ALA A 65 -8.24 10.18 8.82
N GLY A 66 -7.04 10.70 8.62
CA GLY A 66 -6.78 12.00 8.01
C GLY A 66 -5.50 11.88 7.18
N TRP A 67 -5.30 12.82 6.27
CA TRP A 67 -4.10 12.87 5.44
C TRP A 67 -3.60 14.31 5.35
N HIS A 68 -2.34 14.46 4.94
CA HIS A 68 -1.74 15.77 4.76
C HIS A 68 -0.67 15.71 3.67
N SER A 69 -0.67 16.70 2.78
CA SER A 69 0.35 16.87 1.75
C SER A 69 1.35 17.93 2.17
N GLN A 70 2.59 17.51 2.48
CA GLN A 70 3.70 18.46 2.66
C GLN A 70 4.13 19.06 1.32
N ASN A 71 4.30 18.20 0.29
CA ASN A 71 4.55 18.58 -1.10
C ASN A 71 3.82 17.59 -2.01
N GLY A 72 3.02 18.11 -2.96
CA GLY A 72 2.12 17.30 -3.79
C GLY A 72 2.76 16.67 -5.03
N ASN A 73 4.08 16.55 -5.12
CA ASN A 73 4.73 15.89 -6.25
C ASN A 73 4.74 14.36 -6.07
N GLY A 74 3.55 13.76 -6.09
CA GLY A 74 3.33 12.33 -5.98
C GLY A 74 1.85 11.97 -6.17
N GLU A 75 1.53 10.69 -6.07
CA GLU A 75 0.16 10.19 -6.20
C GLU A 75 -0.29 9.42 -4.95
N MET A 76 -1.54 9.66 -4.53
CA MET A 76 -2.18 8.92 -3.44
C MET A 76 -3.69 8.90 -3.66
N THR A 77 -4.20 7.75 -4.08
CA THR A 77 -5.63 7.56 -4.31
C THR A 77 -6.42 7.57 -3.00
N GLY A 78 -7.74 7.78 -3.08
CA GLY A 78 -8.63 7.70 -1.91
C GLY A 78 -8.55 8.89 -0.94
N THR A 79 -7.59 9.80 -1.11
CA THR A 79 -7.40 10.99 -0.26
C THR A 79 -8.63 11.88 -0.18
N THR A 80 -9.32 12.12 -1.29
CA THR A 80 -10.58 12.89 -1.30
C THR A 80 -11.66 12.25 -0.43
N TRP A 81 -11.73 10.92 -0.39
CA TRP A 81 -12.69 10.22 0.47
C TRP A 81 -12.30 10.29 1.93
N VAL A 82 -11.01 10.15 2.24
CA VAL A 82 -10.49 10.34 3.59
C VAL A 82 -10.79 11.75 4.10
N GLU A 83 -10.59 12.77 3.27
CA GLU A 83 -10.88 14.18 3.60
C GLU A 83 -12.37 14.40 3.88
N GLU A 84 -13.24 13.89 3.00
CA GLU A 84 -14.69 14.11 3.08
C GLU A 84 -15.35 13.33 4.23
N SER A 85 -14.99 12.04 4.38
CA SER A 85 -15.65 11.13 5.33
C SER A 85 -14.94 11.02 6.68
N GLY A 86 -13.64 11.32 6.73
CA GLY A 86 -12.78 10.98 7.86
C GLY A 86 -12.55 9.48 8.02
N PHE A 87 -12.88 8.66 7.01
CA PHE A 87 -12.78 7.20 7.05
C PHE A 87 -11.69 6.67 6.11
N LEU A 88 -10.96 5.68 6.60
CA LEU A 88 -10.12 4.78 5.81
C LEU A 88 -10.81 3.41 5.77
N GLU A 89 -11.26 3.04 4.57
CA GLU A 89 -11.89 1.75 4.30
C GLU A 89 -10.91 0.82 3.58
N GLY A 90 -10.65 -0.35 4.17
CA GLY A 90 -9.70 -1.30 3.61
C GLY A 90 -8.22 -0.99 3.95
N PRO A 91 -7.29 -1.55 3.16
CA PRO A 91 -5.86 -1.42 3.39
C PRO A 91 -5.31 -0.08 2.89
N VAL A 92 -4.13 0.29 3.38
CA VAL A 92 -3.23 1.24 2.73
C VAL A 92 -2.22 0.46 1.92
N MET A 93 -2.16 0.70 0.61
CA MET A 93 -1.18 0.07 -0.27
C MET A 93 -0.07 1.04 -0.64
N ILE A 94 1.16 0.54 -0.76
CA ILE A 94 2.34 1.32 -1.14
C ILE A 94 3.08 0.58 -2.26
N THR A 95 3.36 1.24 -3.37
CA THR A 95 4.02 0.67 -4.57
C THR A 95 4.89 1.72 -5.28
N ASN A 96 5.33 1.45 -6.52
CA ASN A 96 6.00 2.45 -7.35
C ASN A 96 5.01 3.38 -8.07
N THR A 97 5.50 4.55 -8.51
CA THR A 97 4.69 5.61 -9.15
C THR A 97 3.80 5.09 -10.29
N HIS A 98 4.35 4.27 -11.18
CA HIS A 98 3.63 3.79 -12.37
C HIS A 98 2.68 2.62 -12.07
N SER A 99 2.67 2.11 -10.83
CA SER A 99 1.91 0.94 -10.43
C SER A 99 0.75 1.25 -9.49
N VAL A 100 0.50 2.53 -9.17
CA VAL A 100 -0.66 2.94 -8.36
C VAL A 100 -1.96 2.41 -8.94
N GLY A 101 -2.17 2.59 -10.26
CA GLY A 101 -3.41 2.17 -10.92
C GLY A 101 -3.68 0.65 -10.81
N VAL A 102 -2.68 -0.18 -11.14
CA VAL A 102 -2.85 -1.64 -11.10
C VAL A 102 -3.07 -2.16 -9.68
N VAL A 103 -2.42 -1.56 -8.67
CA VAL A 103 -2.63 -1.93 -7.26
C VAL A 103 -4.02 -1.49 -6.78
N ARG A 104 -4.45 -0.28 -7.15
CA ARG A 104 -5.80 0.23 -6.84
C ARG A 104 -6.89 -0.68 -7.38
N ASP A 105 -6.77 -1.09 -8.64
CA ASP A 105 -7.75 -1.98 -9.27
C ASP A 105 -7.73 -3.37 -8.65
N ALA A 106 -6.55 -3.90 -8.32
CA ALA A 106 -6.39 -5.20 -7.66
C ALA A 106 -7.04 -5.24 -6.27
N VAL A 107 -6.89 -4.18 -5.46
CA VAL A 107 -7.55 -4.08 -4.14
C VAL A 107 -9.08 -4.14 -4.28
N ILE A 108 -9.64 -3.44 -5.28
CA ILE A 108 -11.10 -3.43 -5.51
C ILE A 108 -11.56 -4.82 -5.95
N ALA A 109 -10.86 -5.43 -6.90
CA ALA A 109 -11.17 -6.79 -7.33
C ALA A 109 -11.11 -7.79 -6.17
N TRP A 110 -10.08 -7.69 -5.32
CA TRP A 110 -9.94 -8.53 -4.13
C TRP A 110 -11.07 -8.28 -3.12
N ARG A 111 -11.48 -7.02 -2.89
CA ARG A 111 -12.63 -6.68 -2.04
C ARG A 111 -13.93 -7.30 -2.54
N VAL A 112 -14.18 -7.25 -3.86
CA VAL A 112 -15.37 -7.86 -4.47
C VAL A 112 -15.35 -9.38 -4.30
N ALA A 113 -14.17 -10.02 -4.35
CA ALA A 113 -14.04 -11.46 -4.21
C ALA A 113 -14.17 -11.97 -2.75
N HIS A 114 -13.77 -11.17 -1.76
CA HIS A 114 -13.66 -11.60 -0.35
C HIS A 114 -14.62 -10.90 0.62
N GLY A 115 -15.34 -9.88 0.15
CA GLY A 115 -16.20 -9.03 0.96
C GLY A 115 -17.68 -9.18 0.65
N ALA A 116 -18.46 -8.33 1.30
CA ALA A 116 -19.85 -8.06 0.98
C ALA A 116 -20.02 -6.61 0.54
N ALA A 117 -21.14 -6.31 -0.10
CA ALA A 117 -21.56 -4.92 -0.30
C ALA A 117 -21.66 -4.18 1.04
N ASP A 118 -21.58 -2.85 1.00
CA ASP A 118 -21.83 -2.05 2.19
C ASP A 118 -23.28 -2.19 2.69
N ALA A 119 -23.60 -1.55 3.82
CA ALA A 119 -24.93 -1.62 4.43
C ALA A 119 -26.06 -1.10 3.52
N THR A 120 -25.74 -0.34 2.47
CA THR A 120 -26.69 0.14 1.46
C THR A 120 -26.83 -0.80 0.26
N GLY A 121 -26.02 -1.86 0.20
CA GLY A 121 -25.93 -2.78 -0.92
C GLY A 121 -25.03 -2.30 -2.05
N ALA A 122 -24.25 -1.23 -1.85
CA ALA A 122 -23.32 -0.72 -2.85
C ALA A 122 -21.92 -1.38 -2.72
N TRP A 123 -21.27 -1.54 -3.87
CA TRP A 123 -19.90 -2.07 -3.99
C TRP A 123 -18.86 -0.97 -4.23
N TRP A 124 -19.18 0.25 -3.77
CA TRP A 124 -18.30 1.40 -3.95
C TRP A 124 -17.00 1.22 -3.16
N SER A 125 -15.88 1.64 -3.76
CA SER A 125 -14.55 1.50 -3.12
C SER A 125 -13.57 2.54 -3.63
N LEU A 126 -12.98 3.29 -2.70
CA LEU A 126 -11.95 4.31 -2.95
C LEU A 126 -10.71 3.98 -2.10
N PRO A 127 -9.98 2.90 -2.43
CA PRO A 127 -8.86 2.46 -1.61
C PRO A 127 -7.72 3.48 -1.63
N VAL A 128 -6.94 3.50 -0.56
CA VAL A 128 -5.72 4.30 -0.47
C VAL A 128 -4.56 3.51 -1.06
N VAL A 129 -4.01 4.01 -2.17
CA VAL A 129 -2.80 3.49 -2.80
C VAL A 129 -1.85 4.66 -3.00
N ALA A 130 -0.70 4.59 -2.36
CA ALA A 130 0.35 5.59 -2.39
C ALA A 130 1.60 5.04 -3.08
N GLU A 131 2.54 5.94 -3.40
CA GLU A 131 3.73 5.56 -4.14
C GLU A 131 4.99 6.31 -3.75
N THR A 132 6.12 5.77 -4.20
CA THR A 132 7.36 6.51 -4.40
C THR A 132 7.99 6.10 -5.73
N TRP A 133 8.84 6.96 -6.29
CA TRP A 133 9.51 6.67 -7.56
C TRP A 133 10.79 5.84 -7.36
N ASP A 134 10.80 4.62 -7.89
CA ASP A 134 11.92 3.68 -7.78
C ASP A 134 12.77 3.52 -9.06
N GLY A 135 12.53 4.37 -10.07
CA GLY A 135 13.12 4.25 -11.41
C GLY A 135 14.64 4.42 -11.51
N TRP A 136 15.33 4.75 -10.42
CA TRP A 136 16.79 4.72 -10.36
C TRP A 136 17.35 3.29 -10.37
N LEU A 137 16.66 2.38 -9.68
CA LEU A 137 17.08 0.98 -9.54
C LEU A 137 16.18 0.00 -10.30
N ASN A 138 14.94 0.43 -10.57
CA ASN A 138 13.90 -0.37 -11.18
C ASN A 138 13.65 0.03 -12.63
N ASP A 139 13.32 -0.94 -13.47
CA ASP A 139 12.67 -0.70 -14.76
C ASP A 139 11.21 -0.26 -14.56
N ILE A 140 11.01 0.97 -14.08
CA ILE A 140 9.69 1.50 -13.73
C ILE A 140 8.74 1.60 -14.95
N ASN A 141 9.31 1.77 -16.15
CA ASN A 141 8.56 1.80 -17.41
C ASN A 141 8.21 0.41 -17.94
N GLY A 142 8.69 -0.66 -17.30
CA GLY A 142 8.33 -2.03 -17.65
C GLY A 142 7.03 -2.53 -17.02
N PHE A 143 6.43 -1.76 -16.11
CA PHE A 143 5.16 -2.08 -15.44
C PHE A 143 5.17 -3.48 -14.80
N HIS A 144 6.21 -3.79 -14.01
CA HIS A 144 6.45 -5.14 -13.47
C HIS A 144 5.53 -5.54 -12.31
N VAL A 145 4.84 -4.59 -11.69
CA VAL A 145 3.80 -4.90 -10.70
C VAL A 145 2.55 -5.40 -11.42
N ARG A 146 2.02 -6.54 -10.96
CA ARG A 146 0.82 -7.19 -11.49
C ARG A 146 -0.20 -7.36 -10.36
N PRO A 147 -1.50 -7.58 -10.66
CA PRO A 147 -2.53 -7.72 -9.63
C PRO A 147 -2.19 -8.76 -8.56
N GLU A 148 -1.59 -9.89 -8.95
CA GLU A 148 -1.21 -10.99 -8.06
C GLU A 148 -0.16 -10.55 -7.03
N HIS A 149 0.60 -9.49 -7.33
CA HIS A 149 1.60 -8.94 -6.40
C HIS A 149 0.93 -8.13 -5.30
N ALA A 150 -0.17 -7.44 -5.61
CA ALA A 150 -0.99 -6.78 -4.61
C ALA A 150 -1.72 -7.80 -3.73
N LEU A 151 -2.28 -8.86 -4.34
CA LEU A 151 -2.98 -9.91 -3.58
C LEU A 151 -2.05 -10.62 -2.60
N ARG A 152 -0.85 -11.01 -3.03
CA ARG A 152 0.17 -11.60 -2.16
C ARG A 152 0.62 -10.69 -1.00
N ALA A 153 0.46 -9.38 -1.12
CA ALA A 153 0.75 -8.46 -0.02
C ALA A 153 -0.45 -8.32 0.94
N LEU A 154 -1.66 -8.65 0.50
CA LEU A 154 -2.90 -8.56 1.29
C LEU A 154 -3.22 -9.85 2.06
N ASP A 155 -2.86 -11.01 1.50
CA ASP A 155 -3.07 -12.34 2.07
C ASP A 155 -2.00 -12.69 3.12
#